data_AF-A0A9Q1A151-F1
#
_entry.id   AF-A0A9Q1A151-F1
#
_cell.length_a   1.000
_cell.length_b   1.000
_cell.length_c   1.000
_cell.angle_alpha   90.00
_cell.angle_beta   90.00
_cell.angle_gamma   90.00
#
_symmetry.space_group_name_H-M   'P 1'
#
loop_
_entity.id
_entity.type
_entity.pdbx_description
1 polymer ?
#
loop_
_entity_poly.entity_id
_entity_poly.type
_entity_poly.pdbx_seq_one_letter_code
_entity_poly.pdbx_strand_id
1 'polypeptide(L)'
;MSLCLTPPTDWKETPDAHIFVSDLPGLKKEEVTVEVVDEGKALQISGDRKNEGFNEDNKNDKWHHVERCRGKFLRRFRLPENAKSDEVKASMENGVLVVTVPKQEVKKKPETKVIDIEEIKG
;
A
#
# COMPACT_ATOMS: atom_id res chain seq x y z
N MET A 1 -16.34 -14.49 3.92
CA MET A 1 -14.96 -14.28 4.39
C MET A 1 -14.90 -12.82 4.85
N SER A 2 -14.93 -12.57 6.16
CA SER A 2 -14.91 -11.20 6.69
C SER A 2 -13.51 -10.63 6.45
N LEU A 3 -13.35 -9.79 5.45
CA LEU A 3 -12.16 -8.93 5.32
C LEU A 3 -12.22 -7.95 6.49
N CYS A 4 -11.61 -8.35 7.58
CA CYS A 4 -11.30 -7.43 8.66
C CYS A 4 -10.47 -6.28 8.10
N LEU A 5 -10.95 -5.07 8.40
CA LEU A 5 -10.33 -3.76 8.22
C LEU A 5 -9.07 -3.74 7.35
N THR A 6 -9.21 -3.11 6.19
CA THR A 6 -8.06 -2.60 5.47
C THR A 6 -7.25 -1.69 6.38
N PRO A 7 -5.94 -1.94 6.60
CA PRO A 7 -5.13 -1.10 7.46
C PRO A 7 -5.17 0.35 6.94
N PRO A 8 -5.32 1.34 7.82
CA PRO A 8 -5.16 2.75 7.45
C PRO A 8 -3.85 2.90 6.69
N THR A 9 -3.92 3.50 5.51
CA THR A 9 -2.76 3.64 4.65
C THR A 9 -2.83 4.97 3.94
N ASP A 10 -1.82 5.79 4.19
CA ASP A 10 -1.61 7.02 3.46
C ASP A 10 -0.75 6.76 2.23
N TRP A 11 -1.02 7.50 1.16
CA TRP A 11 -0.21 7.50 -0.05
C TRP A 11 0.17 8.94 -0.36
N LYS A 12 1.47 9.21 -0.35
CA LYS A 12 2.03 10.48 -0.80
C LYS A 12 2.92 10.30 -2.01
N GLU A 13 3.00 11.34 -2.81
CA GLU A 13 3.85 11.41 -3.99
C GLU A 13 4.88 12.52 -3.79
N THR A 14 6.15 12.19 -4.04
CA THR A 14 7.27 13.13 -4.10
C THR A 14 7.73 13.26 -5.55
N PRO A 15 8.61 14.21 -5.91
CA PRO A 15 9.18 14.25 -7.25
C PRO A 15 9.79 12.91 -7.70
N ASP A 16 10.41 12.19 -6.77
CA ASP A 16 11.25 11.03 -7.07
C ASP A 16 10.60 9.66 -6.77
N ALA A 17 9.51 9.63 -5.99
CA ALA A 17 8.90 8.37 -5.55
C ALA A 17 7.43 8.49 -5.14
N HIS A 18 6.72 7.37 -5.20
CA HIS A 18 5.48 7.12 -4.45
C HIS A 18 5.82 6.47 -3.11
N ILE A 19 5.23 6.97 -2.04
CA ILE A 19 5.49 6.48 -0.67
C ILE A 19 4.15 6.12 -0.02
N PHE A 20 4.03 4.87 0.41
CA PHE A 20 2.88 4.34 1.12
C PHE A 20 3.25 4.14 2.59
N VAL A 21 2.41 4.62 3.50
CA VAL A 21 2.61 4.50 4.94
C VAL A 21 1.39 3.79 5.52
N SER A 22 1.58 2.61 6.11
CA SER A 22 0.49 1.75 6.58
C SER A 22 0.63 1.42 8.06
N ASP A 23 -0.44 1.63 8.83
CA ASP A 23 -0.49 1.34 10.25
C ASP A 23 -0.81 -0.13 10.51
N LEU A 24 0.20 -0.85 10.98
CA LEU A 24 0.19 -2.30 11.24
C LEU A 24 0.62 -2.63 12.69
N PRO A 25 0.01 -2.01 13.72
CA PRO A 25 0.41 -2.24 15.10
C PRO A 25 0.22 -3.70 15.52
N GLY A 26 1.20 -4.20 16.27
CA GLY A 26 1.21 -5.57 16.81
C GLY A 26 1.56 -6.66 15.79
N LEU A 27 1.89 -6.31 14.54
CA LEU A 27 2.40 -7.26 13.55
C LEU A 27 3.93 -7.21 13.51
N LYS A 28 4.55 -8.38 13.35
CA LYS A 28 5.98 -8.47 13.04
C LYS A 28 6.18 -8.39 11.53
N LYS A 29 7.38 -8.01 11.08
CA LYS A 29 7.69 -7.88 9.65
C LYS A 29 7.50 -9.20 8.89
N GLU A 30 7.69 -10.34 9.56
CA GLU A 30 7.51 -11.68 8.99
C GLU A 30 6.04 -12.05 8.76
N GLU A 31 5.11 -11.27 9.33
CA GLU A 31 3.66 -11.48 9.23
C GLU A 31 3.01 -10.56 8.17
N VAL A 32 3.83 -9.78 7.47
CA VAL A 32 3.41 -8.81 6.45
C VAL A 32 4.15 -9.11 5.15
N THR A 33 3.40 -9.18 4.06
CA THR A 33 3.91 -9.43 2.71
C THR A 33 3.65 -8.21 1.84
N VAL A 34 4.71 -7.72 1.18
CA VAL A 34 4.66 -6.63 0.21
C VAL A 34 5.09 -7.18 -1.15
N GLU A 35 4.22 -7.06 -2.15
CA GLU A 35 4.42 -7.62 -3.49
C GLU A 35 4.08 -6.59 -4.56
N VAL A 36 4.73 -6.72 -5.71
CA VAL A 36 4.31 -6.07 -6.94
C VAL A 36 3.64 -7.12 -7.83
N VAL A 37 2.41 -6.84 -8.23
CA VAL A 37 1.56 -7.74 -9.03
C VAL A 37 1.15 -7.06 -10.34
N ASP A 38 0.41 -7.78 -11.19
CA ASP A 38 -0.03 -7.32 -12.51
C ASP A 38 1.11 -6.81 -13.41
N GLU A 39 2.19 -7.58 -13.52
CA GLU A 39 3.33 -7.23 -14.39
C GLU A 39 3.95 -5.86 -14.03
N GLY A 40 4.00 -5.51 -12.74
CA GLY A 40 4.56 -4.22 -12.29
C GLY A 40 3.53 -3.12 -12.01
N LYS A 41 2.25 -3.34 -12.34
CA LYS A 41 1.24 -2.28 -12.37
C LYS A 41 0.53 -2.06 -11.02
N ALA A 42 0.74 -2.91 -10.03
CA ALA A 42 0.10 -2.76 -8.73
C ALA A 42 0.98 -3.17 -7.56
N LEU A 43 0.95 -2.37 -6.50
CA LEU A 43 1.51 -2.69 -5.19
C LEU A 43 0.45 -3.37 -4.34
N GLN A 44 0.79 -4.52 -3.76
CA GLN A 44 -0.04 -5.30 -2.86
C GLN A 44 0.61 -5.39 -1.47
N ILE A 45 -0.14 -5.01 -0.43
CA ILE A 45 0.25 -5.16 0.97
C ILE A 45 -0.75 -6.12 1.62
N SER A 46 -0.26 -7.23 2.18
CA SER A 46 -1.11 -8.25 2.79
C SER A 46 -0.51 -8.77 4.09
N GLY A 47 -1.32 -9.43 4.91
CA GLY A 47 -0.88 -10.03 6.16
C GLY A 47 -2.03 -10.65 6.93
N ASP A 48 -1.73 -11.20 8.10
CA ASP A 48 -2.71 -11.83 8.98
C ASP A 48 -2.52 -11.40 10.43
N ARG A 49 -3.45 -10.60 10.95
CA ARG A 49 -3.44 -10.21 12.37
C ARG A 49 -4.06 -11.34 13.18
N LYS A 50 -3.21 -12.20 13.73
CA LYS A 50 -3.61 -13.34 14.56
C LYS A 50 -4.35 -12.92 15.82
N ASN A 51 -5.22 -13.80 16.28
CA ASN A 51 -5.99 -13.69 17.53
C ASN A 51 -5.13 -14.07 18.75
N GLU A 52 -4.06 -13.33 19.04
CA GLU A 52 -3.37 -13.54 20.32
C GLU A 52 -4.27 -13.06 21.46
N GLY A 53 -4.67 -13.98 22.35
CA GLY A 53 -5.53 -13.74 23.53
C GLY A 53 -7.01 -14.08 23.36
N PHE A 54 -7.49 -14.44 22.17
CA PHE A 54 -8.89 -14.86 21.91
C PHE A 54 -9.00 -16.34 21.54
N ASN A 55 -8.02 -17.14 21.91
CA ASN A 55 -8.17 -18.58 21.78
C ASN A 55 -9.33 -19.01 22.70
N GLU A 56 -10.29 -19.74 22.14
CA GLU A 56 -11.35 -20.43 22.90
C GLU A 56 -10.78 -21.37 23.99
N ASP A 57 -9.47 -21.65 23.92
CA ASP A 57 -8.70 -22.43 24.88
C ASP A 57 -8.45 -21.70 26.21
N ASN A 58 -8.47 -20.36 26.23
CA ASN A 58 -8.31 -19.56 27.45
C ASN A 58 -9.69 -19.23 28.07
N LYS A 59 -10.41 -20.28 28.47
CA LYS A 59 -11.80 -20.21 28.97
C LYS A 59 -12.01 -19.34 30.22
N ASN A 60 -10.95 -18.82 30.82
CA ASN A 60 -11.01 -18.00 32.03
C ASN A 60 -11.05 -16.49 31.76
N ASP A 61 -10.81 -16.05 30.52
CA ASP A 61 -10.75 -14.62 30.19
C ASP A 61 -12.15 -14.09 29.79
N LYS A 62 -12.63 -13.05 30.48
CA LYS A 62 -13.88 -12.35 30.14
C LYS A 62 -13.58 -11.06 29.40
N TRP A 63 -13.94 -11.01 28.13
CA TRP A 63 -13.88 -9.80 27.32
C TRP A 63 -15.07 -8.88 27.63
N HIS A 64 -14.79 -7.68 28.11
CA HIS A 64 -15.82 -6.65 28.33
C HIS A 64 -16.11 -5.83 27.07
N HIS A 65 -15.11 -5.64 26.20
CA HIS A 65 -15.23 -4.85 24.97
C HIS A 65 -14.12 -5.20 23.97
N VAL A 66 -14.42 -5.13 22.67
CA VAL A 66 -13.49 -5.50 21.59
C VAL A 66 -13.65 -4.57 20.39
N GLU A 67 -12.63 -3.76 20.12
CA GLU A 67 -12.61 -2.85 18.95
C GLU A 67 -11.54 -3.25 17.93
N ARG A 68 -10.45 -3.86 18.42
CA ARG A 68 -9.33 -4.28 17.59
C ARG A 68 -9.76 -5.40 16.65
N CYS A 69 -9.77 -5.10 15.36
CA CYS A 69 -10.09 -6.06 14.32
C CYS A 69 -8.94 -7.06 14.09
N ARG A 70 -9.29 -8.32 13.77
CA ARG A 70 -8.35 -9.41 13.44
C ARG A 70 -8.70 -10.13 12.16
N GLY A 71 -7.70 -10.79 11.62
CA GLY A 71 -7.79 -11.62 10.44
C GLY A 71 -6.89 -11.12 9.32
N LYS A 72 -7.09 -11.75 8.16
CA LYS A 72 -6.34 -11.46 6.96
C LYS A 72 -6.77 -10.12 6.36
N PHE A 73 -5.78 -9.35 5.91
CA PHE A 73 -6.00 -8.13 5.15
C PHE A 73 -5.23 -8.17 3.84
N LEU A 74 -5.74 -7.44 2.85
CA LEU A 74 -5.08 -7.23 1.57
C LEU A 74 -5.44 -5.84 1.04
N ARG A 75 -4.43 -5.06 0.68
CA ARG A 75 -4.57 -3.71 0.14
C ARG A 75 -3.90 -3.62 -1.22
N ARG A 76 -4.76 -3.43 -2.23
CA ARG A 76 -4.51 -3.16 -3.65
C ARG A 76 -4.19 -1.69 -3.96
N PHE A 77 -3.00 -1.29 -4.42
CA PHE A 77 -2.77 0.04 -4.99
C PHE A 77 -2.30 -0.04 -6.44
N ARG A 78 -2.99 0.63 -7.36
CA ARG A 78 -2.52 0.73 -8.75
C ARG A 78 -1.37 1.73 -8.82
N LEU A 79 -0.24 1.30 -9.35
CA LEU A 79 0.93 2.14 -9.55
C LEU A 79 0.80 2.90 -10.88
N PRO A 80 1.27 4.16 -10.93
CA PRO A 80 1.42 4.88 -12.20
C PRO A 80 2.45 4.23 -13.13
N GLU A 81 2.37 4.53 -14.42
CA GLU A 81 3.25 3.95 -15.44
C GLU A 81 4.73 4.30 -15.24
N ASN A 82 5.02 5.43 -14.63
CA ASN A 82 6.38 5.86 -14.32
C ASN A 82 6.93 5.24 -13.03
N ALA A 83 6.29 4.25 -12.43
CA ALA A 83 6.84 3.55 -11.27
C ALA A 83 7.95 2.56 -11.68
N LYS A 84 9.09 2.61 -10.98
CA LYS A 84 10.14 1.59 -11.03
C LYS A 84 9.81 0.46 -10.06
N SER A 85 8.89 -0.39 -10.47
CA SER A 85 8.33 -1.44 -9.60
C SER A 85 9.33 -2.55 -9.24
N ASP A 86 10.45 -2.63 -9.95
CA ASP A 86 11.59 -3.50 -9.67
C ASP A 86 12.53 -2.96 -8.57
N GLU A 87 12.46 -1.66 -8.27
CA GLU A 87 13.29 -0.99 -7.27
C GLU A 87 12.55 -0.69 -5.95
N VAL A 88 11.45 -1.40 -5.68
CA VAL A 88 10.63 -1.19 -4.47
C VAL A 88 11.41 -1.52 -3.20
N LYS A 89 11.31 -0.63 -2.20
CA LYS A 89 11.90 -0.82 -0.87
C LYS A 89 10.81 -0.74 0.19
N ALA A 90 10.92 -1.58 1.22
CA ALA A 90 10.01 -1.56 2.36
C ALA A 90 10.80 -1.60 3.67
N SER A 91 10.34 -0.82 4.65
CA SER A 91 10.84 -0.86 6.03
C SER A 91 9.67 -0.80 7.01
N MET A 92 9.83 -1.43 8.16
CA MET A 92 8.80 -1.43 9.21
C MET A 92 9.44 -1.13 10.55
N GLU A 93 8.88 -0.16 11.27
CA GLU A 93 9.35 0.26 12.58
C GLU A 93 8.17 0.66 13.45
N ASN A 94 8.16 0.26 14.72
CA ASN A 94 7.12 0.64 15.71
C ASN A 94 5.67 0.39 15.24
N GLY A 95 5.45 -0.66 14.45
CA GLY A 95 4.13 -1.00 13.92
C GLY A 95 3.70 -0.18 12.69
N VAL A 96 4.60 0.60 12.08
CA VAL A 96 4.32 1.37 10.87
C VAL A 96 5.16 0.81 9.72
N LEU A 97 4.51 0.42 8.63
CA LEU A 97 5.15 0.00 7.38
C LEU A 97 5.28 1.19 6.44
N VAL A 98 6.47 1.38 5.88
CA VAL A 98 6.75 2.36 4.82
C VAL A 98 7.21 1.62 3.58
N VAL A 99 6.50 1.80 2.47
CA VAL A 99 6.86 1.26 1.16
C VAL A 99 7.18 2.41 0.21
N THR A 100 8.39 2.40 -0.34
CA THR A 100 8.86 3.41 -1.31
C THR A 100 8.97 2.75 -2.68
N VAL A 101 8.27 3.33 -3.65
CA VAL A 101 8.31 2.95 -5.06
C VAL A 101 8.94 4.10 -5.84
N PRO A 102 10.22 3.99 -6.24
CA PRO A 102 10.89 5.05 -7.00
C PRO A 102 10.19 5.31 -8.33
N LYS A 103 10.34 6.51 -8.86
CA LYS A 103 9.86 6.89 -10.19
C LYS A 103 10.98 6.77 -11.21
N GLN A 104 10.61 6.43 -12.44
CA GLN A 104 11.46 6.56 -13.60
C GLN A 104 11.81 8.03 -13.77
N GLU A 105 13.08 8.33 -14.09
CA GLU A 105 13.46 9.68 -14.49
C GLU A 105 12.65 10.05 -15.73
N VAL A 106 11.68 10.95 -15.54
CA VAL A 106 10.96 11.52 -16.66
C VAL A 106 11.94 12.48 -17.33
N LYS A 107 12.50 12.09 -18.49
CA LYS A 107 13.15 13.03 -19.39
C LYS A 107 12.22 14.24 -19.49
N LYS A 108 12.71 15.42 -19.08
CA LYS A 108 11.97 16.69 -18.91
C LYS A 108 10.66 16.72 -19.70
N LYS A 109 9.54 17.01 -19.00
CA LYS A 109 8.22 17.23 -19.61
C LYS A 109 8.39 17.91 -20.98
N PRO A 110 7.81 17.38 -22.07
CA PRO A 110 7.89 18.05 -23.35
C PRO A 110 7.37 19.47 -23.17
N GLU A 111 8.13 20.44 -23.66
CA GLU A 111 7.72 21.84 -23.67
C GLU A 111 6.31 21.93 -24.24
N THR A 112 5.46 22.75 -23.62
CA THR A 112 4.09 22.98 -24.05
C THR A 112 4.11 23.41 -25.51
N LYS A 113 3.64 22.54 -26.42
CA LYS A 113 3.47 22.90 -27.82
C LYS A 113 2.16 23.66 -27.96
N VAL A 114 2.25 24.92 -28.39
CA VAL A 114 1.11 25.66 -28.91
C VAL A 114 0.72 24.98 -30.22
N ILE A 115 -0.55 24.60 -30.34
CA ILE A 115 -1.11 24.00 -31.56
C ILE A 115 -1.90 25.10 -32.26
N ASP A 116 -1.51 25.42 -33.48
CA ASP A 116 -2.24 26.37 -34.31
C ASP A 116 -3.58 25.77 -34.75
N ILE A 117 -4.64 26.58 -34.71
CA ILE A 117 -5.98 26.19 -35.15
C ILE A 117 -6.12 26.62 -36.61
N GLU A 118 -6.31 25.66 -37.51
CA GLU A 118 -6.58 25.92 -38.92
C GLU A 118 -8.09 26.13 -39.18
N GLU A 119 -8.42 27.04 -40.09
CA GLU A 119 -9.81 27.22 -40.55
C GLU A 119 -10.25 26.06 -41.44
N ILE A 120 -11.43 25.51 -41.15
CA ILE A 120 -12.08 24.53 -42.02
C ILE A 120 -12.55 25.27 -43.28
N LYS A 121 -11.90 25.01 -44.42
CA LYS A 121 -12.39 25.47 -45.73
C LYS A 121 -13.59 24.62 -46.12
N GLY A 122 -14.74 25.28 -46.24
CA GLY A 122 -15.97 24.71 -46.79
C GLY A 122 -15.89 24.48 -48.29
#